data_AF-A0A8B6C621-F1
#
_entry.id   AF-A0A8B6C621-F1
#
_cell.length_a   1.000
_cell.length_b   1.000
_cell.length_c   1.000
_cell.angle_alpha   90.00
_cell.angle_beta   90.00
_cell.angle_gamma   90.00
#
_symmetry.space_group_name_H-M   'P 1'
#
loop_
_entity.id
_entity.type
_entity.pdbx_description
1 polymer ?
#
loop_
_entity_poly.entity_id
_entity_poly.type
_entity_poly.pdbx_seq_one_letter_code
_entity_poly.pdbx_strand_id
1 'polypeptide(L)'
;MTINKIIKDKAKCMLVIPEWKSAPYWPLLYKDGGFRDFIKEVIYLPRDNIIVKGTGLKLRQNVENVVESSGVGENNVLRSLAGKMALYIVDSKSENTSKKYFAGFNRWKLFINEHGFSDLPAEPVHVALYLTFLIDKHSSPSVLQSAIYSIKWAHELNGYIDPTSNSFIKFLLESCKRRNGKPVVKKRPS
;
A
#
# COMPACT_ATOMS: atom_id res chain seq x y z
N MET A 1 -27.57 7.27 -37.96
CA MET A 1 -26.31 6.56 -38.29
C MET A 1 -25.21 7.24 -37.48
N THR A 2 -24.64 6.70 -36.41
CA THR A 2 -23.64 5.61 -36.43
C THR A 2 -23.43 5.06 -35.00
N ILE A 3 -24.50 4.66 -34.30
CA ILE A 3 -24.38 3.79 -33.10
C ILE A 3 -24.17 2.32 -33.54
N ASN A 4 -24.67 1.97 -34.73
CA ASN A 4 -24.57 0.64 -35.32
C ASN A 4 -23.17 0.23 -35.80
N LYS A 5 -22.14 1.08 -35.69
CA LYS A 5 -20.77 0.73 -36.08
C LYS A 5 -19.94 0.18 -34.92
N ILE A 6 -20.32 0.47 -33.67
CA ILE A 6 -19.63 -0.08 -32.47
C ILE A 6 -19.98 -1.56 -32.25
N ILE A 7 -21.10 -2.04 -32.79
CA ILE A 7 -21.50 -3.46 -32.73
C ILE A 7 -20.60 -4.35 -33.62
N LYS A 8 -19.82 -3.76 -34.54
CA LYS A 8 -19.01 -4.51 -35.51
C LYS A 8 -17.59 -4.84 -35.05
N ASP A 9 -17.07 -4.20 -34.01
CA ASP A 9 -15.82 -4.61 -33.38
C ASP A 9 -16.14 -5.30 -32.06
N LYS A 10 -15.95 -6.63 -32.03
CA LYS A 10 -16.01 -7.44 -30.81
C LYS A 10 -14.88 -7.03 -29.88
N ALA A 11 -15.04 -5.93 -29.15
CA ALA A 11 -14.20 -5.63 -28.01
C ALA A 11 -14.44 -6.69 -26.94
N LYS A 12 -13.52 -7.66 -26.82
CA LYS A 12 -13.41 -8.48 -25.62
C LYS A 12 -12.88 -7.59 -24.50
N CYS A 13 -13.75 -6.84 -23.83
CA CYS A 13 -13.35 -6.14 -22.62
C CYS A 13 -13.52 -7.07 -21.42
N MET A 14 -12.50 -7.12 -20.56
CA MET A 14 -12.61 -7.76 -19.25
C MET A 14 -13.20 -6.72 -18.30
N LEU A 15 -14.44 -6.95 -17.86
CA LEU A 15 -15.12 -6.07 -16.92
C LEU A 15 -15.00 -6.67 -15.51
N VAL A 16 -14.21 -6.05 -14.65
CA VAL A 16 -14.07 -6.44 -13.24
C VAL A 16 -15.19 -5.76 -12.45
N ILE A 17 -16.08 -6.56 -11.86
CA ILE A 17 -17.27 -6.07 -11.16
C ILE A 17 -17.26 -6.59 -9.73
N PRO A 18 -17.32 -5.71 -8.71
CA PRO A 18 -17.53 -6.16 -7.35
C PRO A 18 -18.91 -6.80 -7.22
N GLU A 19 -19.01 -7.97 -6.59
CA GLU A 19 -20.28 -8.70 -6.37
C GLU A 19 -21.14 -8.00 -5.32
N TRP A 20 -21.62 -6.79 -5.63
CA TRP A 20 -22.53 -6.03 -4.80
C TRP A 20 -23.91 -6.00 -5.44
N LYS A 21 -24.83 -6.81 -4.93
CA LYS A 21 -26.19 -6.95 -5.48
C LYS A 21 -27.02 -5.65 -5.48
N SER A 22 -26.60 -4.62 -4.75
CA SER A 22 -27.26 -3.31 -4.77
C SER A 22 -26.64 -2.30 -5.73
N ALA A 23 -25.61 -2.69 -6.49
CA ALA A 23 -25.01 -1.81 -7.47
C ALA A 23 -26.03 -1.44 -8.57
N PRO A 24 -26.11 -0.17 -9.00
CA PRO A 24 -27.09 0.29 -9.99
C PRO A 24 -27.04 -0.46 -11.33
N TYR A 25 -25.86 -1.00 -11.68
CA TYR A 25 -25.65 -1.78 -12.89
C TYR A 25 -25.96 -3.28 -12.75
N TRP A 26 -26.20 -3.79 -11.54
CA TRP A 26 -26.43 -5.22 -11.29
C TRP A 26 -27.61 -5.80 -12.08
N PRO A 27 -28.78 -5.13 -12.18
CA PRO A 27 -29.90 -5.62 -13.00
C PRO A 27 -29.62 -5.63 -14.51
N LEU A 28 -28.61 -4.89 -14.96
CA LEU A 28 -28.18 -4.87 -16.36
C LEU A 28 -27.36 -6.12 -16.72
N LEU A 29 -26.75 -6.76 -15.72
CA LEU A 29 -25.82 -7.88 -15.88
C LEU A 29 -26.45 -9.22 -15.46
N TYR A 30 -27.28 -9.19 -14.42
CA TYR A 30 -27.87 -10.37 -13.79
C TYR A 30 -29.39 -10.22 -13.69
N LYS A 31 -30.14 -11.14 -14.29
CA LYS A 31 -31.60 -11.12 -14.29
C LYS A 31 -32.15 -12.56 -14.29
N ASP A 32 -33.28 -12.77 -13.62
CA ASP A 32 -34.03 -14.04 -13.67
C ASP A 32 -33.18 -15.28 -13.28
N GLY A 33 -32.24 -15.10 -12.34
CA GLY A 33 -31.41 -16.19 -11.82
C GLY A 33 -30.15 -16.51 -12.65
N GLY A 34 -29.81 -15.69 -13.66
CA GLY A 34 -28.59 -15.87 -14.45
C GLY A 34 -27.98 -14.58 -14.98
N PHE A 35 -26.76 -14.67 -15.51
CA PHE A 35 -26.12 -13.58 -16.24
C PHE A 35 -26.73 -13.42 -17.63
N ARG A 36 -26.74 -12.18 -18.14
CA ARG A 36 -27.19 -11.88 -19.51
C ARG A 36 -26.29 -12.52 -20.56
N ASP A 37 -26.87 -12.86 -21.71
CA ASP A 37 -26.21 -13.62 -22.79
C ASP A 37 -24.94 -12.99 -23.39
N PHE A 38 -24.75 -11.68 -23.20
CA PHE A 38 -23.54 -10.98 -23.65
C PHE A 38 -22.32 -11.27 -22.75
N ILE A 39 -22.54 -11.78 -21.54
CA ILE A 39 -21.48 -12.22 -20.63
C ILE A 39 -21.12 -13.65 -21.03
N LYS A 40 -19.98 -13.81 -21.69
CA LYS A 40 -19.53 -15.10 -22.24
C LYS A 40 -18.68 -15.92 -21.26
N GLU A 41 -18.05 -15.26 -20.30
CA GLU A 41 -17.16 -15.88 -19.35
C GLU A 41 -17.29 -15.14 -18.02
N VAL A 42 -17.40 -15.90 -16.93
CA VAL A 42 -17.46 -15.37 -15.57
C VAL A 42 -16.37 -16.07 -14.77
N ILE A 43 -15.34 -15.31 -14.43
CA ILE A 43 -14.28 -15.78 -13.54
C ILE A 43 -14.60 -15.24 -12.15
N TYR A 44 -14.95 -16.14 -11.24
CA TYR A 44 -14.98 -15.81 -9.82
C TYR A 44 -13.53 -15.80 -9.35
N LEU A 45 -13.04 -14.62 -8.98
CA LEU A 45 -11.79 -14.53 -8.26
C LEU A 45 -11.93 -15.37 -6.98
N PRO A 46 -10.98 -16.28 -6.68
CA PRO A 46 -11.02 -17.11 -5.49
C PRO A 46 -11.39 -16.27 -4.26
N ARG A 47 -12.35 -16.76 -3.46
CA ARG A 47 -12.64 -16.18 -2.13
C ARG A 47 -11.46 -16.33 -1.16
N ASP A 48 -10.36 -16.92 -1.60
CA ASP A 48 -9.09 -16.99 -0.88
C ASP A 48 -8.48 -15.60 -0.79
N ASN A 49 -9.04 -14.72 0.05
CA ASN A 49 -8.40 -13.51 0.55
C ASN A 49 -7.41 -12.88 -0.45
N ILE A 50 -7.80 -12.63 -1.70
CA ILE A 50 -6.86 -12.09 -2.70
C ILE A 50 -6.47 -10.65 -2.32
N ILE A 51 -7.28 -10.02 -1.46
CA ILE A 51 -6.80 -8.98 -0.56
C ILE A 51 -6.17 -9.64 0.66
N VAL A 52 -5.02 -10.28 0.48
CA VAL A 52 -4.21 -10.71 1.62
C VAL A 52 -3.80 -9.40 2.27
N LYS A 53 -4.10 -9.18 3.54
CA LYS A 53 -3.49 -8.08 4.29
C LYS A 53 -1.96 -8.15 4.03
N GLY A 54 -1.40 -7.17 3.34
CA GLY A 54 0.03 -7.14 3.00
C GLY A 54 0.45 -7.68 1.61
N THR A 55 -0.45 -8.03 0.67
CA THR A 55 -0.02 -8.40 -0.71
C THR A 55 0.78 -7.29 -1.39
N GLY A 56 0.48 -6.02 -1.09
CA GLY A 56 1.22 -4.87 -1.63
C GLY A 56 2.62 -4.66 -1.01
N LEU A 57 2.91 -5.31 0.11
CA LEU A 57 4.17 -5.20 0.88
C LEU A 57 5.14 -6.37 0.63
N LYS A 58 4.76 -7.34 -0.22
CA LYS A 58 5.55 -8.54 -0.51
C LYS A 58 5.98 -9.32 0.75
N LEU A 59 5.27 -9.17 1.86
CA LEU A 59 5.65 -9.73 3.16
C LEU A 59 5.80 -11.25 3.13
N ARG A 60 4.82 -11.94 2.55
CA ARG A 60 4.86 -13.40 2.43
C ARG A 60 6.09 -13.84 1.62
N GLN A 61 6.34 -13.19 0.48
CA GLN A 61 7.51 -13.46 -0.35
C GLN A 61 8.81 -13.21 0.42
N ASN A 62 8.88 -12.11 1.18
CA ASN A 62 10.07 -11.78 1.96
C ASN A 62 10.30 -12.79 3.10
N VAL A 63 9.26 -13.21 3.82
CA VAL A 63 9.36 -14.26 4.85
C VAL A 63 9.82 -15.58 4.24
N GLU A 64 9.26 -15.97 3.09
CA GLU A 64 9.68 -17.17 2.36
C GLU A 64 11.15 -17.07 1.93
N ASN A 65 11.57 -15.94 1.35
CA ASN A 65 12.96 -15.69 0.95
C ASN A 65 13.94 -15.75 2.14
N VAL A 66 13.58 -15.14 3.27
CA VAL A 66 14.42 -15.15 4.49
C VAL A 66 14.56 -16.55 5.05
N VAL A 67 13.48 -17.33 5.05
CA VAL A 67 13.47 -18.72 5.53
C VAL A 67 14.30 -19.61 4.61
N GLU A 68 14.18 -19.45 3.29
CA GLU A 68 15.01 -20.14 2.32
C GLU A 68 16.50 -19.78 2.48
N SER A 69 16.81 -18.48 2.60
CA SER A 69 18.19 -17.98 2.76
C SER A 69 18.84 -18.42 4.08
N SER A 70 18.04 -18.74 5.11
CA SER A 70 18.54 -19.24 6.39
C SER A 70 18.93 -20.72 6.39
N GLY A 71 18.79 -21.43 5.25
CA GLY A 71 19.05 -22.87 5.14
C GLY A 71 17.95 -23.76 5.74
N VAL A 72 16.86 -23.15 6.23
CA VAL A 72 15.71 -23.82 6.87
C VAL A 72 14.75 -24.45 5.83
N GLY A 73 14.91 -24.12 4.55
CA GLY A 73 13.99 -24.46 3.46
C GLY A 73 13.77 -25.96 3.20
N GLU A 74 14.70 -26.83 3.62
CA GLU A 74 14.58 -28.28 3.40
C GLU A 74 13.67 -28.98 4.42
N ASN A 75 13.37 -28.34 5.56
CA ASN A 75 12.53 -28.94 6.60
C ASN A 75 11.04 -28.54 6.41
N ASN A 76 10.21 -29.54 6.08
CA ASN A 76 8.77 -29.35 5.84
C ASN A 76 8.00 -28.74 7.03
N VAL A 77 8.40 -29.04 8.27
CA VAL A 77 7.76 -28.50 9.49
C VAL A 77 8.08 -27.02 9.63
N LEU A 78 9.36 -26.65 9.47
CA LEU A 78 9.80 -25.26 9.59
C LEU A 78 9.25 -24.38 8.47
N ARG A 79 9.08 -24.91 7.26
CA ARG A 79 8.40 -24.23 6.16
C ARG A 79 6.90 -23.98 6.46
N SER A 80 6.22 -24.94 7.06
CA SER A 80 4.83 -24.75 7.51
C SER A 80 4.73 -23.67 8.59
N LEU A 81 5.68 -23.65 9.53
CA LEU A 81 5.76 -22.61 10.57
C LEU A 81 6.06 -21.22 9.99
N ALA A 82 6.90 -21.11 8.96
CA ALA A 82 7.16 -19.86 8.25
C ALA A 82 5.89 -19.24 7.65
N GLY A 83 5.05 -20.07 6.99
CA GLY A 83 3.76 -19.62 6.47
C GLY A 83 2.83 -19.10 7.56
N LYS A 84 2.75 -19.80 8.71
CA LYS A 84 1.98 -19.36 9.88
C LYS A 84 2.54 -18.08 10.51
N MET A 85 3.87 -17.97 10.58
CA MET A 85 4.56 -16.78 11.09
C MET A 85 4.18 -15.54 10.28
N ALA A 86 4.17 -15.63 8.95
CA ALA A 86 3.76 -14.52 8.09
C ALA A 86 2.32 -14.06 8.41
N LEU A 87 1.39 -14.99 8.63
CA LEU A 87 0.01 -14.67 9.03
C LEU A 87 -0.05 -13.98 10.40
N TYR A 88 0.67 -14.49 11.40
CA TYR A 88 0.70 -13.88 12.72
C TYR A 88 1.34 -12.48 12.72
N ILE A 89 2.38 -12.26 11.92
CA ILE A 89 2.99 -10.93 11.74
C ILE A 89 1.96 -9.94 11.19
N VAL A 90 1.19 -10.34 10.19
CA VAL A 90 0.11 -9.52 9.61
C VAL A 90 -0.99 -9.21 10.62
N ASP A 91 -1.40 -10.20 11.40
CA ASP A 91 -2.48 -10.05 12.37
C ASP A 91 -2.05 -9.37 13.68
N SER A 92 -0.75 -9.14 13.89
CA SER A 92 -0.21 -8.42 15.05
C SER A 92 -0.62 -6.93 15.12
N LYS A 93 -1.18 -6.37 14.04
CA LYS A 93 -1.62 -4.97 13.96
C LYS A 93 -3.10 -4.89 13.65
N SER A 94 -3.77 -3.90 14.26
CA SER A 94 -5.19 -3.65 13.97
C SER A 94 -5.40 -3.28 12.50
N GLU A 95 -6.57 -3.64 11.98
CA GLU A 95 -6.89 -3.47 10.57
C GLU A 95 -6.89 -2.00 10.14
N ASN A 96 -7.45 -1.11 10.97
CA ASN A 96 -7.53 0.31 10.69
C ASN A 96 -6.13 0.98 10.66
N THR A 97 -5.25 0.59 11.58
CA THR A 97 -3.88 1.09 11.63
C THR A 97 -3.08 0.61 10.43
N SER A 98 -3.24 -0.66 10.06
CA SER A 98 -2.58 -1.26 8.89
C SER A 98 -3.02 -0.59 7.58
N LYS A 99 -4.32 -0.32 7.41
CA LYS A 99 -4.85 0.40 6.24
C LYS A 99 -4.26 1.80 6.11
N LYS A 100 -4.18 2.54 7.22
CA LYS A 100 -3.63 3.91 7.25
C LYS A 100 -2.15 3.92 6.85
N TYR A 101 -1.33 3.05 7.46
CA TYR A 101 0.10 2.98 7.14
C TYR A 101 0.36 2.43 5.75
N PHE A 102 -0.45 1.47 5.28
CA PHE A 102 -0.35 0.99 3.90
C PHE A 102 -0.62 2.09 2.87
N ALA A 103 -1.65 2.91 3.09
CA ALA A 103 -1.94 4.06 2.22
C ALA A 103 -0.79 5.08 2.22
N GLY A 104 -0.19 5.34 3.38
CA GLY A 104 0.98 6.22 3.48
C GLY A 104 2.23 5.64 2.79
N PHE A 105 2.46 4.34 2.94
CA PHE A 105 3.57 3.63 2.29
C PHE A 105 3.43 3.60 0.78
N ASN A 106 2.21 3.44 0.25
CA ASN A 106 1.98 3.47 -1.21
C ASN A 106 2.36 4.83 -1.83
N ARG A 107 2.23 5.94 -1.11
CA ARG A 107 2.68 7.25 -1.59
C ARG A 107 4.20 7.33 -1.69
N TRP A 108 4.89 6.79 -0.69
CA TRP A 108 6.35 6.62 -0.72
C TRP A 108 6.78 5.73 -1.89
N LYS A 109 6.16 4.56 -2.02
CA LYS A 109 6.42 3.59 -3.08
C LYS A 109 6.27 4.20 -4.47
N LEU A 110 5.19 4.95 -4.70
CA LEU A 110 4.97 5.64 -5.97
C LEU A 110 6.12 6.63 -6.24
N PHE A 111 6.43 7.50 -5.28
CA PHE A 111 7.48 8.50 -5.41
C PHE A 111 8.83 7.88 -5.76
N ILE A 112 9.25 6.83 -5.03
CA ILE A 112 10.58 6.27 -5.20
C ILE A 112 10.72 5.41 -6.46
N ASN A 113 9.65 4.69 -6.83
CA ASN A 113 9.62 3.88 -8.04
C ASN A 113 9.60 4.74 -9.31
N GLU A 114 8.95 5.92 -9.27
CA GLU A 114 9.02 6.91 -10.36
C GLU A 114 10.47 7.36 -10.66
N HIS A 115 11.35 7.28 -9.66
CA HIS A 115 12.77 7.60 -9.79
C HIS A 115 13.67 6.37 -9.98
N GLY A 116 13.09 5.17 -10.15
CA GLY A 116 13.83 3.94 -10.45
C GLY A 116 14.53 3.28 -9.26
N PHE A 117 14.21 3.67 -8.02
CA PHE A 117 14.81 3.10 -6.81
C PHE A 117 13.85 2.15 -6.09
N SER A 118 14.39 1.26 -5.25
CA SER A 118 13.58 0.28 -4.50
C SER A 118 12.78 0.94 -3.39
N ASP A 119 11.50 0.55 -3.28
CA ASP A 119 10.63 0.94 -2.16
C ASP A 119 10.93 0.19 -0.86
N LEU A 120 11.54 -1.00 -0.97
CA LEU A 120 11.84 -1.88 0.15
C LEU A 120 12.96 -2.89 -0.18
N PRO A 121 14.04 -3.01 0.63
CA PRO A 121 14.43 -2.07 1.68
C PRO A 121 14.82 -0.71 1.08
N ALA A 122 14.47 0.37 1.78
CA ALA A 122 14.79 1.73 1.37
C ALA A 122 16.11 2.20 1.98
N GLU A 123 16.91 2.91 1.19
CA GLU A 123 18.06 3.64 1.71
C GLU A 123 17.62 4.88 2.50
N PRO A 124 18.23 5.19 3.67
CA PRO A 124 17.86 6.37 4.46
C PRO A 124 17.92 7.69 3.69
N VAL A 125 18.86 7.80 2.73
CA VAL A 125 19.00 8.99 1.88
C VAL A 125 17.77 9.17 0.98
N HIS A 126 17.23 8.10 0.41
CA HIS A 126 16.01 8.17 -0.42
C HIS A 126 14.81 8.64 0.40
N VAL A 127 14.68 8.16 1.63
CA VAL A 127 13.63 8.61 2.56
C VAL A 127 13.80 10.09 2.88
N ALA A 128 15.04 10.55 3.13
CA ALA A 128 15.32 11.96 3.38
C ALA A 128 14.95 12.86 2.19
N LEU A 129 15.23 12.41 0.96
CA LEU A 129 14.84 13.13 -0.26
C LEU A 129 13.32 13.23 -0.41
N TYR A 130 12.58 12.15 -0.13
CA TYR A 130 11.13 12.19 -0.15
C TYR A 130 10.54 13.14 0.91
N LEU A 131 11.08 13.14 2.13
CA LEU A 131 10.64 14.10 3.15
C LEU A 131 10.95 15.54 2.73
N THR A 132 12.08 15.77 2.06
CA THR A 132 12.44 17.08 1.50
C THR A 132 11.44 17.52 0.43
N PHE A 133 11.06 16.61 -0.47
CA PHE A 133 10.00 16.84 -1.45
C PHE A 133 8.66 17.22 -0.78
N LEU A 134 8.27 16.53 0.30
CA LEU A 134 7.05 16.87 1.05
C LEU A 134 7.12 18.27 1.69
N ILE A 135 8.29 18.66 2.21
CA ILE A 135 8.51 19.99 2.79
C ILE A 135 8.39 21.08 1.72
N ASP A 136 8.98 20.86 0.54
CA ASP A 136 8.90 21.81 -0.58
C ASP A 136 7.47 21.94 -1.12
N LYS A 137 6.65 20.90 -0.99
CA LYS A 137 5.20 20.97 -1.25
C LYS A 137 4.40 21.62 -0.10
N HIS A 138 5.06 22.27 0.85
CA HIS A 138 4.46 22.92 2.02
C HIS A 138 3.58 21.98 2.87
N SER A 139 3.93 20.70 2.93
CA SER A 139 3.21 19.73 3.74
C SER A 139 3.29 20.06 5.24
N SER A 140 2.26 19.67 5.99
CA SER A 140 2.26 19.85 7.44
C SER A 140 3.20 18.87 8.15
N PRO A 141 3.69 19.18 9.37
CA PRO A 141 4.49 18.23 10.15
C PRO A 141 3.77 16.89 10.39
N SER A 142 2.43 16.91 10.47
CA SER A 142 1.60 15.71 10.60
C SER A 142 1.68 14.81 9.37
N VAL A 143 1.74 15.39 8.17
CA VAL A 143 1.91 14.63 6.91
C VAL A 143 3.28 13.94 6.87
N LEU A 144 4.35 14.67 7.22
CA LEU A 144 5.70 14.08 7.31
C LEU A 144 5.75 12.96 8.34
N GLN A 145 5.20 13.20 9.53
CA GLN A 145 5.17 12.21 10.60
C GLN A 145 4.40 10.95 10.17
N SER A 146 3.28 11.11 9.47
CA SER A 146 2.52 10.01 8.92
C SER A 146 3.30 9.23 7.86
N ALA A 147 4.08 9.92 7.01
CA ALA A 147 4.96 9.27 6.04
C ALA A 147 6.06 8.45 6.73
N ILE A 148 6.74 9.03 7.73
CA ILE A 148 7.76 8.36 8.54
C ILE A 148 7.19 7.09 9.17
N TYR A 149 6.05 7.17 9.86
CA TYR A 149 5.44 5.99 10.48
C TYR A 149 5.04 4.90 9.49
N SER A 150 4.59 5.30 8.30
CA SER A 150 4.20 4.35 7.25
C SER A 150 5.40 3.59 6.68
N ILE A 151 6.51 4.30 6.44
CA ILE A 151 7.78 3.72 5.96
C ILE A 151 8.38 2.81 7.02
N LYS A 152 8.47 3.29 8.27
CA LYS A 152 8.92 2.51 9.43
C LYS A 152 8.12 1.22 9.57
N TRP A 153 6.79 1.31 9.59
CA TRP A 153 5.90 0.17 9.73
C TRP A 153 6.13 -0.88 8.63
N ALA A 154 6.30 -0.47 7.37
CA ALA A 154 6.53 -1.38 6.26
C ALA A 154 7.87 -2.14 6.37
N HIS A 155 8.93 -1.46 6.84
CA HIS A 155 10.23 -2.06 7.07
C HIS A 155 10.21 -3.02 8.26
N GLU A 156 9.65 -2.61 9.39
CA GLU A 156 9.50 -3.46 10.58
C GLU A 156 8.67 -4.71 10.28
N LEU A 157 7.57 -4.56 9.53
CA LEU A 157 6.71 -5.69 9.16
C LEU A 157 7.48 -6.73 8.33
N ASN A 158 8.41 -6.27 7.48
CA ASN A 158 9.27 -7.13 6.67
C ASN A 158 10.59 -7.51 7.37
N GLY A 159 10.78 -7.17 8.63
CA GLY A 159 12.03 -7.48 9.35
C GLY A 159 13.27 -6.76 8.82
N TYR A 160 13.10 -5.66 8.08
CA TYR A 160 14.21 -4.82 7.63
C TYR A 160 14.59 -3.78 8.69
N ILE A 161 15.82 -3.26 8.58
CA ILE A 161 16.29 -2.13 9.39
C ILE A 161 15.42 -0.90 9.09
N ASP A 162 15.05 -0.16 10.14
CA ASP A 162 14.26 1.07 10.02
C ASP A 162 15.11 2.21 9.40
N PRO A 163 14.84 2.63 8.14
CA PRO A 163 15.59 3.69 7.48
C PRO A 163 15.28 5.07 8.07
N THR A 164 14.19 5.19 8.83
CA THR A 164 13.76 6.45 9.45
C THR A 164 14.50 6.79 10.74
N SER A 165 15.30 5.83 11.25
CA SER A 165 16.18 6.03 12.41
C SER A 165 17.37 6.95 12.14
N ASN A 166 17.68 7.22 10.87
CA ASN A 166 18.80 8.07 10.47
C ASN A 166 18.58 9.55 10.88
N SER A 167 19.66 10.20 11.33
CA SER A 167 19.64 11.59 11.83
C SER A 167 19.08 12.61 10.83
N PHE A 168 19.23 12.42 9.52
CA PHE A 168 18.69 13.32 8.51
C PHE A 168 17.17 13.45 8.62
N ILE A 169 16.46 12.35 8.89
CA ILE A 169 15.00 12.30 8.99
C ILE A 169 14.55 13.13 10.20
N LYS A 170 15.26 13.01 11.32
CA LYS A 170 15.02 13.81 12.53
C LYS A 170 15.20 15.31 12.24
N PHE A 171 16.29 15.71 11.59
CA PHE A 171 16.55 17.11 11.27
C PHE A 171 15.53 17.69 10.28
N LEU A 172 15.07 16.91 9.30
CA LEU A 172 14.04 17.33 8.34
C LEU A 172 12.68 17.54 9.01
N LEU A 173 12.29 16.64 9.92
CA LEU A 173 11.06 16.79 10.69
C LEU A 173 11.07 18.06 11.54
N GLU A 174 12.19 18.35 12.23
CA GLU A 174 12.35 19.58 13.01
C GLU A 174 12.40 20.84 12.13
N SER A 175 12.95 20.74 10.92
CA SER A 175 12.90 21.82 9.92
C SER A 175 11.46 22.14 9.51
N CYS A 176 10.66 21.11 9.21
CA CYS A 176 9.25 21.26 8.85
C CYS A 176 8.43 21.89 9.99
N LYS A 177 8.62 21.43 11.23
CA LYS A 177 7.94 22.01 12.41
C LYS A 177 8.23 23.50 12.55
N ARG A 178 9.49 23.92 12.40
CA ARG A 178 9.88 25.34 12.49
C ARG A 178 9.29 26.19 11.37
N ARG A 179 9.30 25.69 10.13
CA ARG A 179 8.74 26.39 8.97
C ARG A 179 7.22 26.58 9.08
N ASN A 180 6.51 25.63 9.68
CA ASN A 180 5.06 25.68 9.83
C ASN A 180 4.60 26.31 11.16
N GLY A 181 5.52 26.59 12.08
CA GLY A 181 5.23 27.32 13.31
C GLY A 181 4.90 28.77 12.99
N LYS A 182 3.67 29.21 13.32
CA LYS A 182 3.30 30.62 13.22
C LYS A 182 4.18 31.45 14.17
N PRO A 183 4.62 32.66 13.79
CA PRO A 183 5.19 33.60 14.76
C PRO A 183 4.17 33.87 15.87
N VAL A 184 4.58 33.73 17.12
CA VAL A 184 3.74 34.13 18.26
C VAL A 184 3.64 35.66 18.23
N VAL A 185 2.49 36.17 17.78
CA VAL A 185 2.17 37.60 17.87
C VAL A 185 1.92 37.91 19.34
N LYS A 186 2.89 38.55 20.00
CA LYS A 186 2.68 39.08 21.36
C LYS A 186 1.58 40.13 21.28
N LYS A 187 0.50 39.96 22.05
CA LYS A 187 -0.51 41.02 22.23
C LYS A 187 0.19 42.23 22.85
N ARG A 188 -0.02 43.42 22.29
CA ARG A 188 0.47 44.66 22.91
C ARG A 188 -0.23 44.81 24.26
N PRO A 189 0.49 45.16 25.34
CA PRO A 189 -0.15 45.47 26.62
C PRO A 189 -1.10 46.64 26.41
N SER A 190 -2.33 46.47 26.88
CA SER A 190 -3.40 47.47 26.93
C SER A 190 -3.15 48.50 28.02
#